data_AF-A0A958JMK3-F1
#
_entry.id   AF-A0A958JMK3-F1
#
_cell.length_a   1.000
_cell.length_b   1.000
_cell.length_c   1.000
_cell.angle_alpha   90.00
_cell.angle_beta   90.00
_cell.angle_gamma   90.00
#
_symmetry.space_group_name_H-M   'P 1'
#
loop_
_entity.id
_entity.type
_entity.pdbx_description
1 polymer ?
#
loop_
_entity_poly.entity_id
_entity_poly.type
_entity_poly.pdbx_seq_one_letter_code
_entity_poly.pdbx_strand_id
1 'polypeptide(L)'
;MSCLGIVDSLWLIYVHWNYESVGQACSISSNISCEAIRYKQYSEWFSIPVPFFSLCFYLLLVIFLYLIRSKDGLKDRRYISSVMLMSGVSFLVSLYFGLVSWMKLELLCMYCFVLYVISLLNVLASWNLYRSFSEFSVFDELCLDVEELLSKHRKKAILFILMCCALLASAWAYSKQDFVSIKRKENTASGSRATGNPDAKVKIVIFSDFQCPACRMGAQVMGEIERVYSHKVQISYKYYPLDPACNEKARYGVHFQACEAAKASYCASMQGRFWRFHDQLFDRQKELGERLYLSLAEKEGLDLSQFKRCMVDEDTQSAVVGDIQAGDKLGVDATPSIFVNGRRYSGPLRFSSLKKVIESFE
;
A
#
# COMPACT_ATOMS: atom_id res chain seq x y z
N MET A 1 -8.40 -17.11 -21.53
CA MET A 1 -7.50 -16.22 -20.76
C MET A 1 -8.19 -14.93 -20.36
N SER A 2 -8.70 -14.13 -21.30
CA SER A 2 -9.39 -12.87 -20.97
C SER A 2 -10.57 -13.02 -19.99
N CYS A 3 -11.38 -14.09 -20.11
CA CYS A 3 -12.47 -14.36 -19.16
C CYS A 3 -11.97 -14.65 -17.74
N LEU A 4 -10.84 -15.36 -17.59
CA LEU A 4 -10.21 -15.58 -16.28
C LEU A 4 -9.72 -14.26 -15.68
N GLY A 5 -9.14 -13.39 -16.52
CA GLY A 5 -8.73 -12.05 -16.12
C GLY A 5 -9.90 -11.18 -15.65
N ILE A 6 -11.08 -11.30 -16.29
CA ILE A 6 -12.32 -10.63 -15.85
C ILE A 6 -12.75 -11.13 -14.48
N VAL A 7 -12.83 -12.46 -14.29
CA VAL A 7 -13.25 -13.06 -13.02
C VAL A 7 -12.32 -12.63 -11.88
N ASP A 8 -11.01 -12.71 -12.09
CA ASP A 8 -10.01 -12.33 -11.08
C ASP A 8 -10.06 -10.83 -10.77
N SER A 9 -10.23 -9.98 -11.79
CA SER A 9 -10.39 -8.53 -11.60
C SER A 9 -11.65 -8.19 -10.80
N LEU A 10 -12.78 -8.84 -11.11
CA LEU A 10 -14.04 -8.66 -10.36
C LEU A 10 -13.90 -9.12 -8.91
N TRP A 11 -13.22 -10.25 -8.69
CA TRP A 11 -12.93 -10.74 -7.35
C TRP A 11 -12.08 -9.75 -6.55
N LEU A 12 -11.01 -9.23 -7.16
CA LEU A 12 -10.16 -8.22 -6.53
C LEU A 12 -10.90 -6.91 -6.21
N ILE A 13 -11.80 -6.45 -7.10
CA ILE A 13 -12.67 -5.28 -6.84
C ILE A 13 -13.62 -5.57 -5.66
N TYR A 14 -14.26 -6.75 -5.65
CA TYR A 14 -15.18 -7.16 -4.60
C TYR A 14 -14.46 -7.23 -3.24
N VAL A 15 -13.31 -7.90 -3.20
CA VAL A 15 -12.48 -8.06 -2.01
C VAL A 15 -11.98 -6.70 -1.52
N HIS A 16 -11.66 -5.77 -2.43
CA HIS A 16 -11.26 -4.40 -2.10
C HIS A 16 -12.36 -3.65 -1.33
N TRP A 17 -13.63 -3.83 -1.72
CA TRP A 17 -14.76 -3.11 -1.12
C TRP A 17 -15.43 -3.81 0.07
N ASN A 18 -15.37 -5.16 0.14
CA ASN A 18 -16.12 -5.98 1.11
C ASN A 18 -15.22 -6.73 2.12
N TYR A 19 -14.17 -6.05 2.61
CA TYR A 19 -13.07 -6.67 3.34
C TYR A 19 -13.46 -7.47 4.59
N GLU A 20 -14.40 -6.95 5.39
CA GLU A 20 -14.77 -7.54 6.69
C GLU A 20 -15.22 -9.01 6.59
N SER A 21 -15.67 -9.45 5.41
CA SER A 21 -16.15 -10.81 5.18
C SER A 21 -15.10 -11.81 4.65
N VAL A 22 -13.97 -11.34 4.13
CA VAL A 22 -12.99 -12.18 3.38
C VAL A 22 -11.61 -12.21 4.04
N GLY A 23 -11.42 -11.47 5.14
CA GLY A 23 -10.16 -11.01 5.75
C GLY A 23 -9.11 -12.04 6.20
N GLN A 24 -9.25 -13.33 5.90
CA GLN A 24 -8.21 -14.34 6.20
C GLN A 24 -7.91 -15.30 5.04
N ALA A 25 -8.67 -15.28 3.95
CA ALA A 25 -8.56 -16.33 2.92
C ALA A 25 -7.38 -16.17 1.94
N CYS A 26 -6.61 -15.08 2.03
CA CYS A 26 -5.72 -14.64 0.93
C CYS A 26 -4.27 -14.32 1.35
N SER A 27 -3.89 -14.54 2.61
CA SER A 27 -2.52 -14.37 3.11
C SER A 27 -1.93 -15.73 3.43
N ILE A 28 -0.82 -16.08 2.77
CA ILE A 28 -0.13 -17.37 2.92
C ILE A 28 1.12 -17.21 3.77
N SER A 29 1.79 -16.05 3.68
CA SER A 29 2.99 -15.72 4.47
C SER A 29 3.15 -14.19 4.58
N SER A 30 4.10 -13.72 5.40
CA SER A 30 4.41 -12.29 5.54
C SER A 30 4.75 -11.62 4.21
N ASN A 31 5.41 -12.35 3.31
CA ASN A 31 5.83 -11.84 2.00
C ASN A 31 4.80 -12.15 0.90
N ILE A 32 3.80 -13.00 1.18
CA ILE A 32 2.70 -13.34 0.29
C ILE A 32 1.36 -12.97 0.94
N SER A 33 1.03 -11.68 0.86
CA SER A 33 -0.19 -11.12 1.46
C SER A 33 -0.90 -10.16 0.51
N CYS A 34 -2.14 -10.50 0.14
CA CYS A 34 -3.01 -9.61 -0.62
C CYS A 34 -3.59 -8.46 0.22
N GLU A 35 -3.56 -8.57 1.55
CA GLU A 35 -3.99 -7.52 2.47
C GLU A 35 -2.96 -6.38 2.52
N ALA A 36 -1.68 -6.71 2.71
CA ALA A 36 -0.62 -5.74 2.87
C ALA A 36 -0.40 -4.86 1.62
N ILE A 37 -0.68 -5.40 0.43
CA ILE A 37 -0.61 -4.65 -0.83
C ILE A 37 -1.76 -3.66 -0.94
N ARG A 38 -2.98 -4.01 -0.52
CA ARG A 38 -4.17 -3.15 -0.66
C ARG A 38 -3.99 -1.77 -0.02
N TYR A 39 -3.39 -1.71 1.16
CA TYR A 39 -3.22 -0.46 1.87
C TYR A 39 -2.20 0.45 1.22
N LYS A 40 -1.34 -0.06 0.34
CA LYS A 40 -0.33 0.74 -0.34
C LYS A 40 -0.98 1.72 -1.29
N GLN A 41 -0.37 2.90 -1.35
CA GLN A 41 -0.64 3.95 -2.32
C GLN A 41 -0.77 3.44 -3.77
N TYR A 42 -0.08 2.36 -4.14
CA TYR A 42 -0.11 1.77 -5.49
C TYR A 42 -1.36 0.92 -5.81
N SER A 43 -2.25 0.65 -4.85
CA SER A 43 -3.42 -0.21 -5.05
C SER A 43 -4.66 0.53 -5.55
N GLU A 44 -4.61 1.87 -5.54
CA GLU A 44 -5.65 2.72 -6.09
C GLU A 44 -5.04 3.87 -6.90
N TRP A 45 -5.75 4.24 -7.96
CA TRP A 45 -5.40 5.36 -8.80
C TRP A 45 -6.62 6.27 -8.90
N PHE A 46 -6.49 7.53 -8.46
CA PHE A 46 -7.62 8.47 -8.37
C PHE A 46 -8.82 7.94 -7.56
N SER A 47 -8.57 7.19 -6.48
CA SER A 47 -9.61 6.50 -5.68
C SER A 47 -10.35 5.39 -6.42
N ILE A 48 -9.81 4.94 -7.56
CA ILE A 48 -10.31 3.80 -8.32
C ILE A 48 -9.34 2.63 -8.09
N PRO A 49 -9.81 1.45 -7.66
CA PRO A 49 -8.96 0.27 -7.49
C PRO A 49 -8.21 -0.06 -8.78
N VAL A 50 -6.90 -0.30 -8.70
CA VAL A 50 -6.09 -0.75 -9.86
C VAL A 50 -6.73 -1.93 -10.62
N PRO A 51 -7.33 -2.95 -9.96
CA PRO A 51 -8.03 -4.04 -10.64
C PRO A 51 -9.17 -3.61 -11.58
N PHE A 52 -9.74 -2.41 -11.40
CA PHE A 52 -10.74 -1.86 -12.31
C PHE A 52 -10.17 -1.61 -13.71
N PHE A 53 -8.94 -1.13 -13.81
CA PHE A 53 -8.29 -0.90 -15.10
C PHE A 53 -8.00 -2.22 -15.83
N SER A 54 -7.65 -3.27 -15.08
CA SER A 54 -7.52 -4.64 -15.62
C SER A 54 -8.85 -5.18 -16.13
N LEU A 55 -9.95 -4.97 -15.39
CA LEU A 55 -11.29 -5.34 -15.83
C LEU A 55 -11.65 -4.66 -17.17
N CYS A 56 -11.43 -3.35 -17.28
CA CYS A 56 -11.67 -2.60 -18.52
C CYS A 56 -10.84 -3.15 -19.69
N PHE A 57 -9.56 -3.45 -19.47
CA PHE A 57 -8.69 -4.04 -20.48
C PHE A 57 -9.21 -5.39 -20.98
N TYR A 58 -9.54 -6.32 -20.07
CA TYR A 58 -9.99 -7.65 -20.46
C TYR A 58 -11.37 -7.62 -21.14
N LEU A 59 -12.27 -6.74 -20.73
CA LEU A 59 -13.55 -6.52 -21.41
C LEU A 59 -13.34 -5.98 -22.84
N LEU A 60 -12.49 -4.98 -23.00
CA LEU A 60 -12.12 -4.43 -24.32
C LEU A 60 -11.53 -5.52 -25.22
N LEU A 61 -10.65 -6.37 -24.69
CA LEU A 61 -10.06 -7.46 -25.44
C LEU A 61 -11.11 -8.49 -25.87
N VAL A 62 -12.06 -8.87 -25.00
CA VAL A 62 -13.16 -9.78 -25.36
C VAL A 62 -14.08 -9.17 -26.41
N ILE A 63 -14.45 -7.89 -26.26
CA ILE A 63 -15.27 -7.17 -27.24
C ILE A 63 -14.55 -7.11 -28.59
N PHE A 64 -13.26 -6.79 -28.60
CA PHE A 64 -12.45 -6.75 -29.82
C PHE A 64 -12.43 -8.11 -30.51
N LEU A 65 -12.13 -9.18 -29.76
CA LEU A 65 -12.14 -10.57 -30.27
C LEU A 65 -13.52 -10.99 -30.79
N TYR A 66 -14.60 -10.54 -30.16
CA TYR A 66 -15.97 -10.80 -30.60
C TYR A 66 -16.30 -10.08 -31.92
N LEU A 67 -15.91 -8.81 -32.06
CA LEU A 67 -16.14 -8.02 -33.28
C LEU A 67 -15.39 -8.59 -34.49
N ILE A 68 -14.19 -9.15 -34.28
CA ILE A 68 -13.38 -9.75 -35.35
C ILE A 68 -13.68 -11.24 -35.57
N ARG A 69 -14.68 -11.82 -34.87
CA ARG A 69 -15.03 -13.25 -34.94
C ARG A 69 -15.50 -13.71 -36.32
N SER A 70 -15.79 -12.79 -37.25
CA SER A 70 -16.06 -13.15 -38.64
C SER A 70 -14.89 -13.98 -39.20
N LYS A 71 -15.18 -14.97 -40.05
CA LYS A 71 -14.14 -15.85 -40.64
C LYS A 71 -13.06 -15.08 -41.41
N ASP A 72 -13.38 -13.87 -41.87
CA ASP A 72 -12.45 -12.98 -42.56
C ASP A 72 -11.60 -12.14 -41.60
N GLY A 73 -12.15 -11.72 -40.45
CA GLY A 73 -11.44 -10.94 -39.43
C GLY A 73 -10.33 -11.72 -38.71
N LEU A 74 -10.54 -13.02 -38.47
CA LEU A 74 -9.51 -13.90 -37.88
C LEU A 74 -8.39 -14.28 -38.87
N LYS A 75 -8.58 -14.03 -40.16
CA LYS A 75 -7.56 -14.23 -41.20
C LYS A 75 -6.83 -12.95 -41.57
N ASP A 76 -7.38 -11.78 -41.22
CA ASP A 76 -6.73 -10.50 -41.49
C ASP A 76 -5.67 -10.21 -40.42
N ARG A 77 -4.42 -10.18 -40.89
CA ARG A 77 -3.18 -10.03 -40.13
C ARG A 77 -3.15 -8.77 -39.27
N ARG A 78 -3.84 -7.69 -39.67
CA ARG A 78 -3.91 -6.43 -38.93
C ARG A 78 -4.59 -6.58 -37.57
N TYR A 79 -5.59 -7.45 -37.47
CA TYR A 79 -6.26 -7.71 -36.20
C TYR A 79 -5.39 -8.55 -35.26
N ILE A 80 -4.60 -9.49 -35.79
CA ILE A 80 -3.66 -10.30 -35.00
C ILE A 80 -2.52 -9.41 -34.46
N SER A 81 -1.97 -8.52 -35.29
CA SER A 81 -0.98 -7.49 -34.88
C SER A 81 -1.53 -6.61 -33.74
N SER A 82 -2.76 -6.13 -33.88
CA SER A 82 -3.44 -5.32 -32.86
C SER A 82 -3.61 -6.04 -31.52
N VAL A 83 -4.02 -7.31 -31.54
CA VAL A 83 -4.16 -8.15 -30.32
C VAL A 83 -2.81 -8.38 -29.65
N MET A 84 -1.75 -8.59 -30.44
CA MET A 84 -0.39 -8.76 -29.93
C MET A 84 0.11 -7.48 -29.25
N LEU A 85 -0.12 -6.32 -29.86
CA LEU A 85 0.26 -5.01 -29.30
C LEU A 85 -0.49 -4.73 -27.99
N MET A 86 -1.81 -4.92 -27.97
CA MET A 86 -2.63 -4.76 -26.75
C MET A 86 -2.16 -5.69 -25.62
N SER A 87 -1.88 -6.96 -25.95
CA SER A 87 -1.36 -7.93 -24.98
C SER A 87 0.03 -7.56 -24.49
N GLY A 88 0.91 -7.07 -25.37
CA GLY A 88 2.25 -6.60 -25.02
C GLY A 88 2.23 -5.42 -24.06
N VAL A 89 1.39 -4.41 -24.30
CA VAL A 89 1.21 -3.27 -23.37
C VAL A 89 0.72 -3.75 -22.00
N SER A 90 -0.27 -4.65 -21.97
CA SER A 90 -0.77 -5.24 -20.73
C SER A 90 0.32 -6.00 -19.95
N PHE A 91 1.18 -6.74 -20.65
CA PHE A 91 2.31 -7.43 -20.03
C PHE A 91 3.35 -6.46 -19.47
N LEU A 92 3.67 -5.38 -20.19
CA LEU A 92 4.61 -4.36 -19.69
C LEU A 92 4.09 -3.67 -18.43
N VAL A 93 2.80 -3.34 -18.38
CA VAL A 93 2.16 -2.78 -17.18
C VAL A 93 2.18 -3.80 -16.03
N SER A 94 1.85 -5.06 -16.32
CA SER A 94 1.89 -6.15 -15.33
C SER A 94 3.30 -6.37 -14.78
N LEU A 95 4.31 -6.32 -15.65
CA LEU A 95 5.72 -6.43 -15.29
C LEU A 95 6.16 -5.26 -14.42
N TYR A 96 5.77 -4.03 -14.75
CA TYR A 96 6.04 -2.86 -13.92
C TYR A 96 5.49 -3.03 -12.50
N PHE A 97 4.21 -3.39 -12.36
CA PHE A 97 3.60 -3.60 -11.04
C PHE A 97 4.25 -4.78 -10.31
N GLY A 98 4.59 -5.87 -11.01
CA GLY A 98 5.33 -6.99 -10.44
C GLY A 98 6.71 -6.58 -9.91
N LEU A 99 7.46 -5.78 -10.67
CA LEU A 99 8.75 -5.24 -10.26
C LEU A 99 8.63 -4.28 -9.06
N VAL A 100 7.61 -3.41 -9.04
CA VAL A 100 7.34 -2.54 -7.89
C VAL A 100 6.99 -3.38 -6.65
N SER A 101 6.14 -4.41 -6.82
CA SER A 101 5.76 -5.32 -5.74
C SER A 101 6.98 -6.04 -5.15
N TRP A 102 7.85 -6.55 -6.02
CA TRP A 102 9.06 -7.27 -5.62
C TRP A 102 10.13 -6.35 -5.02
N MET A 103 10.50 -5.27 -5.72
CA MET A 103 11.67 -4.45 -5.38
C MET A 103 11.38 -3.37 -4.34
N LYS A 104 10.17 -2.80 -4.32
CA LYS A 104 9.83 -1.69 -3.41
C LYS A 104 9.02 -2.12 -2.20
N LEU A 105 8.18 -3.15 -2.36
CA LEU A 105 7.21 -3.53 -1.34
C LEU A 105 7.59 -4.82 -0.60
N GLU A 106 8.47 -5.66 -1.17
CA GLU A 106 8.84 -6.99 -0.62
C GLU A 106 7.61 -7.87 -0.29
N LEU A 107 6.52 -7.63 -1.01
CA LEU A 107 5.21 -8.26 -0.81
C LEU A 107 4.69 -8.73 -2.18
N LEU A 108 4.07 -9.90 -2.24
CA LEU A 108 3.46 -10.47 -3.43
C LEU A 108 2.02 -10.88 -3.14
N CYS A 109 1.04 -10.41 -3.92
CA CYS A 109 -0.33 -10.92 -3.83
C CYS A 109 -0.53 -12.06 -4.82
N MET A 110 -1.11 -13.17 -4.37
CA MET A 110 -1.36 -14.33 -5.21
C MET A 110 -2.29 -14.03 -6.40
N TYR A 111 -3.32 -13.20 -6.22
CA TYR A 111 -4.20 -12.80 -7.33
C TYR A 111 -3.49 -11.88 -8.32
N CYS A 112 -2.65 -10.94 -7.84
CA CYS A 112 -1.80 -10.14 -8.73
C CYS A 112 -0.86 -11.04 -9.54
N PHE A 113 -0.29 -12.07 -8.90
CA PHE A 113 0.52 -13.07 -9.60
C PHE A 113 -0.28 -13.84 -10.65
N VAL A 114 -1.53 -14.24 -10.35
CA VAL A 114 -2.45 -14.85 -11.34
C VAL A 114 -2.67 -13.92 -12.53
N LEU A 115 -2.91 -12.62 -12.30
CA LEU A 115 -3.03 -11.64 -13.38
C LEU A 115 -1.74 -11.51 -14.21
N TYR A 116 -0.57 -11.57 -13.58
CA TYR A 116 0.72 -11.52 -14.29
C TYR A 116 0.89 -12.75 -15.19
N VAL A 117 0.55 -13.94 -14.69
CA VAL A 117 0.57 -15.18 -15.47
C VAL A 117 -0.44 -15.12 -16.62
N ILE A 118 -1.66 -14.66 -16.38
CA ILE A 118 -2.68 -14.49 -17.44
C ILE A 118 -2.18 -13.53 -18.52
N SER A 119 -1.55 -12.42 -18.14
CA SER A 119 -0.99 -11.44 -19.08
C SER A 119 0.12 -12.04 -19.95
N LEU A 120 1.06 -12.78 -19.33
CA LEU A 120 2.10 -13.51 -20.06
C LEU A 120 1.51 -14.53 -21.04
N LEU A 121 0.51 -15.33 -20.60
CA LEU A 121 -0.15 -16.32 -21.46
C LEU A 121 -0.88 -15.67 -22.64
N ASN A 122 -1.49 -14.48 -22.46
CA ASN A 122 -2.09 -13.73 -23.56
C ASN A 122 -1.06 -13.31 -24.60
N VAL A 123 0.12 -12.83 -24.17
CA VAL A 123 1.21 -12.49 -25.09
C VAL A 123 1.70 -13.74 -25.85
N LEU A 124 1.94 -14.84 -25.15
CA LEU A 124 2.41 -16.09 -25.77
C LEU A 124 1.39 -16.67 -26.76
N ALA A 125 0.10 -16.64 -26.43
CA ALA A 125 -0.95 -17.09 -27.31
C ALA A 125 -1.03 -16.20 -28.57
N SER A 126 -0.98 -14.88 -28.39
CA SER A 126 -1.00 -13.91 -29.50
C SER A 126 0.23 -14.05 -30.39
N TRP A 127 1.41 -14.26 -29.79
CA TRP A 127 2.66 -14.50 -30.50
C TRP A 127 2.63 -15.80 -31.32
N ASN A 128 2.12 -16.89 -30.75
CA ASN A 128 2.02 -18.17 -31.45
C ASN A 128 1.04 -18.10 -32.63
N LEU A 129 -0.09 -17.41 -32.45
CA LEU A 129 -1.02 -17.09 -33.53
C LEU A 129 -0.34 -16.24 -34.61
N TYR A 130 0.35 -15.17 -34.23
CA TYR A 130 1.05 -14.29 -35.17
C TYR A 130 2.11 -15.04 -36.00
N ARG A 131 2.97 -15.83 -35.34
CA ARG A 131 4.02 -16.61 -36.01
C ARG A 131 3.47 -17.66 -36.99
N SER A 132 2.27 -18.17 -36.75
CA SER A 132 1.60 -19.09 -37.67
C SER A 132 1.21 -18.43 -39.01
N PHE A 133 1.24 -17.10 -39.11
CA PHE A 133 0.82 -16.32 -40.29
C PHE A 133 1.92 -15.42 -40.90
N SER A 134 3.12 -15.32 -40.32
CA SER A 134 4.13 -14.31 -40.71
C SER A 134 5.46 -14.89 -41.23
N GLU A 135 5.83 -14.55 -42.47
CA GLU A 135 7.23 -14.64 -43.00
C GLU A 135 8.07 -13.37 -42.71
N PHE A 136 7.45 -12.27 -42.25
CA PHE A 136 8.09 -10.95 -42.04
C PHE A 136 8.40 -10.62 -40.58
N SER A 137 9.34 -9.68 -40.36
CA SER A 137 9.77 -9.23 -39.04
C SER A 137 8.73 -8.32 -38.37
N VAL A 138 8.51 -8.53 -37.06
CA VAL A 138 7.54 -7.79 -36.23
C VAL A 138 7.79 -6.27 -36.24
N PHE A 139 9.04 -5.84 -36.37
CA PHE A 139 9.42 -4.43 -36.32
C PHE A 139 9.01 -3.66 -37.57
N ASP A 140 9.18 -4.26 -38.75
CA ASP A 140 8.83 -3.61 -40.03
C ASP A 140 7.31 -3.38 -40.13
N GLU A 141 6.53 -4.30 -39.55
CA GLU A 141 5.07 -4.21 -39.52
C GLU A 141 4.54 -3.27 -38.46
N LEU A 142 5.18 -3.23 -37.29
CA LEU A 142 4.87 -2.22 -36.28
C LEU A 142 5.09 -0.81 -36.85
N CYS A 143 6.15 -0.62 -37.64
CA CYS A 143 6.41 0.64 -38.33
C CYS A 143 5.29 0.99 -39.33
N LEU A 144 4.81 0.02 -40.14
CA LEU A 144 3.72 0.24 -41.09
C LEU A 144 2.37 0.52 -40.42
N ASP A 145 2.02 -0.24 -39.37
CA ASP A 145 0.79 -0.02 -38.60
C ASP A 145 0.83 1.35 -37.87
N VAL A 146 1.98 1.73 -37.31
CA VAL A 146 2.19 3.05 -36.70
C VAL A 146 2.10 4.16 -37.74
N GLU A 147 2.67 3.94 -38.93
CA GLU A 147 2.61 4.89 -40.05
C GLU A 147 1.19 5.05 -40.59
N GLU A 148 0.38 3.98 -40.69
CA GLU A 148 -1.04 4.08 -41.06
C GLU A 148 -1.88 4.75 -39.96
N LEU A 149 -1.61 4.45 -38.68
CA LEU A 149 -2.28 5.10 -37.55
C LEU A 149 -1.95 6.60 -37.46
N LEU A 150 -0.69 6.97 -37.69
CA LEU A 150 -0.21 8.36 -37.70
C LEU A 150 -0.64 9.13 -38.95
N SER A 151 -0.76 8.49 -40.11
CA SER A 151 -1.15 9.14 -41.36
C SER A 151 -2.66 9.28 -41.50
N LYS A 152 -3.42 8.21 -41.25
CA LYS A 152 -4.86 8.13 -41.54
C LYS A 152 -5.72 8.50 -40.32
N HIS A 153 -5.21 8.27 -39.12
CA HIS A 153 -5.92 8.49 -37.85
C HIS A 153 -5.13 9.39 -36.87
N ARG A 154 -4.32 10.31 -37.40
CA ARG A 154 -3.38 11.19 -36.67
C ARG A 154 -3.94 11.77 -35.36
N LYS A 155 -5.18 12.27 -35.38
CA LYS A 155 -5.83 12.87 -34.19
C LYS A 155 -6.07 11.84 -33.07
N LYS A 156 -6.45 10.60 -33.41
CA LYS A 156 -6.67 9.52 -32.43
C LYS A 156 -5.34 9.01 -31.85
N ALA A 157 -4.30 8.90 -32.69
CA ALA A 157 -2.96 8.53 -32.26
C ALA A 157 -2.37 9.56 -31.28
N ILE A 158 -2.48 10.85 -31.57
CA ILE A 158 -2.05 11.94 -30.67
C ILE A 158 -2.80 11.89 -29.34
N LEU A 159 -4.12 11.68 -29.37
CA LEU A 159 -4.93 11.59 -28.15
C LEU A 159 -4.52 10.40 -27.27
N PHE A 160 -4.24 9.25 -27.88
CA PHE A 160 -3.79 8.05 -27.18
C PHE A 160 -2.41 8.25 -26.53
N ILE A 161 -1.45 8.84 -27.26
CA ILE A 161 -0.12 9.15 -26.73
C ILE A 161 -0.21 10.15 -25.58
N LEU A 162 -1.00 11.23 -25.74
CA LEU A 162 -1.21 12.23 -24.67
C LEU A 162 -1.84 11.59 -23.43
N MET A 163 -2.80 10.69 -23.61
CA MET A 163 -3.41 9.93 -22.52
C MET A 163 -2.38 9.04 -21.82
N CYS A 164 -1.59 8.25 -22.55
CA CYS A 164 -0.53 7.42 -21.97
C CYS A 164 0.54 8.25 -21.25
N CYS A 165 0.96 9.38 -21.81
CA CYS A 165 1.90 10.30 -21.17
C CYS A 165 1.32 10.94 -19.90
N ALA A 166 0.05 11.36 -19.91
CA ALA A 166 -0.63 11.90 -18.73
C ALA A 166 -0.77 10.85 -17.62
N LEU A 167 -1.07 9.62 -17.99
CA LEU A 167 -1.14 8.48 -17.09
C LEU A 167 0.23 8.14 -16.47
N LEU A 168 1.29 8.13 -17.26
CA LEU A 168 2.66 7.89 -16.77
C LEU A 168 3.17 9.06 -15.90
N ALA A 169 2.91 10.30 -16.29
CA ALA A 169 3.30 11.49 -15.53
C ALA A 169 2.56 11.58 -14.18
N SER A 170 1.27 11.25 -14.14
CA SER A 170 0.50 11.20 -12.90
C SER A 170 0.97 10.07 -11.97
N ALA A 171 1.27 8.89 -12.51
CA ALA A 171 1.88 7.79 -11.74
C ALA A 171 3.26 8.18 -11.16
N TRP A 172 4.09 8.86 -11.95
CA TRP A 172 5.39 9.36 -11.50
C TRP A 172 5.27 10.43 -10.41
N ALA A 173 4.39 11.41 -10.59
CA ALA A 173 4.11 12.46 -9.60
C ALA A 173 3.57 11.89 -8.29
N TYR A 174 2.67 10.89 -8.37
CA TYR A 174 2.12 10.23 -7.19
C TYR A 174 3.17 9.41 -6.44
N SER A 175 4.11 8.78 -7.15
CA SER A 175 5.22 8.04 -6.53
C SER A 175 6.18 8.89 -5.70
N LYS A 176 6.12 10.22 -5.86
CA LYS A 176 6.92 11.22 -5.13
C LYS A 176 6.22 11.82 -3.91
N GLN A 177 5.09 11.26 -3.46
CA GLN A 177 4.43 11.77 -2.26
C GLN A 177 5.25 11.41 -1.01
N ASP A 178 6.17 12.30 -0.66
CA ASP A 178 7.02 12.18 0.52
C ASP A 178 6.17 12.17 1.80
N PHE A 179 6.67 11.48 2.84
CA PHE A 179 6.09 11.59 4.17
C PHE A 179 6.26 13.04 4.63
N VAL A 180 5.15 13.77 4.66
CA VAL A 180 5.13 15.12 5.21
C VAL A 180 5.32 14.97 6.71
N SER A 181 6.48 15.36 7.22
CA SER A 181 6.72 15.44 8.66
C SER A 181 5.76 16.48 9.25
N ILE A 182 4.69 16.02 9.90
CA ILE A 182 3.74 16.92 10.54
C ILE A 182 4.36 17.37 11.87
N LYS A 183 4.65 18.67 12.01
CA LYS A 183 5.14 19.22 13.28
C LYS A 183 4.03 19.15 14.33
N ARG A 184 3.94 18.01 15.03
CA ARG A 184 3.02 17.83 16.17
C ARG A 184 3.45 18.66 17.37
N LYS A 185 2.46 19.11 18.15
CA LYS A 185 2.72 19.73 19.44
C LYS A 185 3.01 18.60 20.44
N GLU A 186 4.21 18.61 21.00
CA GLU A 186 4.60 17.58 21.97
C GLU A 186 3.79 17.71 23.26
N ASN A 187 3.39 16.56 23.81
CA ASN A 187 3.00 16.47 25.19
C ASN A 187 4.25 16.17 26.01
N THR A 188 4.72 17.17 26.75
CA THR A 188 5.97 17.07 27.52
C THR A 188 5.81 16.29 28.83
N ALA A 189 4.60 15.80 29.15
CA ALA A 189 4.41 14.89 30.27
C ALA A 189 5.17 13.58 30.02
N SER A 190 6.03 13.21 30.98
CA SER A 190 6.83 11.98 30.90
C SER A 190 5.94 10.75 30.70
N GLY A 191 6.32 9.90 29.75
CA GLY A 191 5.60 8.67 29.38
C GLY A 191 4.33 8.90 28.55
N SER A 192 3.97 10.16 28.27
CA SER A 192 2.79 10.48 27.45
C SER A 192 3.03 10.12 25.98
N ARG A 193 2.08 9.38 25.42
CA ARG A 193 2.02 8.97 24.01
C ARG A 193 0.70 9.37 23.38
N ALA A 194 0.09 10.42 23.94
CA ALA A 194 -1.16 10.99 23.49
C ALA A 194 -0.96 12.43 22.99
N THR A 195 -1.74 12.82 21.98
CA THR A 195 -1.80 14.19 21.44
C THR A 195 -3.25 14.61 21.23
N GLY A 196 -3.46 15.88 20.89
CA GLY A 196 -4.77 16.52 20.76
C GLY A 196 -5.34 16.96 22.11
N ASN A 197 -6.65 17.15 22.16
CA ASN A 197 -7.36 17.63 23.34
C ASN A 197 -7.66 16.44 24.29
N PRO A 198 -7.16 16.42 25.55
CA PRO A 198 -7.45 15.35 26.50
C PRO A 198 -8.93 15.21 26.86
N ASP A 199 -9.69 16.31 26.74
CA ASP A 199 -11.13 16.39 27.02
C ASP A 199 -11.99 16.18 25.76
N ALA A 200 -11.37 15.77 24.65
CA ALA A 200 -12.08 15.47 23.41
C ALA A 200 -13.13 14.37 23.59
N LYS A 201 -14.31 14.59 23.00
CA LYS A 201 -15.38 13.58 22.89
C LYS A 201 -14.96 12.37 22.06
N VAL A 202 -14.04 12.55 21.11
CA VAL A 202 -13.55 11.50 20.23
C VAL A 202 -12.15 11.08 20.66
N LYS A 203 -12.04 9.86 21.17
CA LYS A 203 -10.77 9.25 21.56
C LYS A 203 -10.38 8.18 20.57
N ILE A 204 -9.25 8.38 19.92
CA ILE A 204 -8.68 7.49 18.93
C ILE A 204 -7.48 6.78 19.55
N VAL A 205 -7.48 5.46 19.54
CA VAL A 205 -6.34 4.63 19.91
C VAL A 205 -5.84 3.94 18.66
N ILE A 206 -4.53 4.02 18.39
CA ILE A 206 -3.90 3.32 17.28
C ILE A 206 -2.85 2.33 17.84
N PHE A 207 -3.06 1.04 17.57
CA PHE A 207 -2.06 -0.01 17.76
C PHE A 207 -1.18 -0.09 16.53
N SER A 208 0.13 0.01 16.71
CA SER A 208 1.04 0.25 15.61
C SER A 208 2.44 -0.33 15.84
N ASP A 209 3.15 -0.53 14.73
CA ASP A 209 4.48 -1.12 14.62
C ASP A 209 5.36 -0.19 13.77
N PHE A 210 6.53 0.19 14.28
CA PHE A 210 7.43 1.11 13.59
C PHE A 210 8.09 0.55 12.33
N GLN A 211 8.23 -0.76 12.18
CA GLN A 211 8.76 -1.39 10.98
C GLN A 211 7.64 -1.71 9.96
N CYS A 212 6.37 -1.68 10.38
CA CYS A 212 5.24 -1.91 9.50
C CYS A 212 5.02 -0.76 8.51
N PRO A 213 5.05 -1.02 7.18
CA PRO A 213 4.81 0.04 6.21
C PRO A 213 3.37 0.61 6.21
N ALA A 214 2.38 -0.20 6.57
CA ALA A 214 0.99 0.27 6.70
C ALA A 214 0.83 1.23 7.88
N CYS A 215 1.57 0.99 8.96
CA CYS A 215 1.62 1.88 10.12
C CYS A 215 2.19 3.26 9.80
N ARG A 216 3.15 3.36 8.87
CA ARG A 216 3.64 4.65 8.36
C ARG A 216 2.53 5.47 7.70
N MET A 217 1.69 4.84 6.88
CA MET A 217 0.52 5.51 6.29
C MET A 217 -0.49 5.88 7.38
N GLY A 218 -0.68 5.01 8.37
CA GLY A 218 -1.52 5.31 9.54
C GLY A 218 -1.03 6.54 10.30
N ALA A 219 0.28 6.66 10.52
CA ALA A 219 0.89 7.84 11.16
C ALA A 219 0.63 9.13 10.36
N GLN A 220 0.68 9.09 9.03
CA GLN A 220 0.34 10.23 8.17
C GLN A 220 -1.13 10.63 8.35
N VAL A 221 -2.04 9.66 8.22
CA VAL A 221 -3.48 9.91 8.37
C VAL A 221 -3.80 10.46 9.76
N MET A 222 -3.23 9.89 10.82
CA MET A 222 -3.43 10.40 12.19
C MET A 222 -2.88 11.83 12.36
N GLY A 223 -1.73 12.15 11.75
CA GLY A 223 -1.22 13.51 11.78
C GLY A 223 -2.10 14.51 11.00
N GLU A 224 -2.70 14.11 9.88
CA GLU A 224 -3.68 14.96 9.17
C GLU A 224 -4.94 15.18 10.00
N ILE A 225 -5.44 14.12 10.65
CA ILE A 225 -6.59 14.19 11.56
C ILE A 225 -6.27 15.13 12.72
N GLU A 226 -5.13 14.99 13.37
CA GLU A 226 -4.69 15.87 14.45
C GLU A 226 -4.60 17.33 13.97
N ARG A 227 -4.02 17.58 12.79
CA ARG A 227 -3.89 18.94 12.24
C ARG A 227 -5.23 19.63 12.03
N VAL A 228 -6.26 18.88 11.60
CA VAL A 228 -7.59 19.44 11.28
C VAL A 228 -8.53 19.42 12.48
N TYR A 229 -8.45 18.40 13.33
CA TYR A 229 -9.39 18.11 14.42
C TYR A 229 -8.75 18.15 15.82
N SER A 230 -7.58 18.78 15.99
CA SER A 230 -6.82 18.83 17.26
C SER A 230 -7.66 19.11 18.52
N HIS A 231 -8.66 19.99 18.42
CA HIS A 231 -9.56 20.34 19.52
C HIS A 231 -10.69 19.33 19.77
N LYS A 232 -10.99 18.49 18.78
CA LYS A 232 -12.10 17.52 18.79
C LYS A 232 -11.66 16.09 19.04
N VAL A 233 -10.37 15.78 18.90
CA VAL A 233 -9.83 14.43 19.08
C VAL A 233 -8.73 14.36 20.12
N GLN A 234 -8.65 13.24 20.82
CA GLN A 234 -7.46 12.76 21.51
C GLN A 234 -6.94 11.55 20.75
N ILE A 235 -5.67 11.54 20.35
CA ILE A 235 -5.05 10.40 19.67
C ILE A 235 -4.01 9.80 20.60
N SER A 236 -4.14 8.52 20.90
CA SER A 236 -3.20 7.75 21.74
C SER A 236 -2.54 6.65 20.93
N TYR A 237 -1.22 6.56 21.02
CA TYR A 237 -0.44 5.51 20.40
C TYR A 237 -0.23 4.32 21.35
N LYS A 238 -0.36 3.10 20.83
CA LYS A 238 -0.08 1.85 21.53
C LYS A 238 0.86 0.97 20.71
N TYR A 239 1.86 0.39 21.38
CA TYR A 239 2.79 -0.52 20.72
C TYR A 239 2.13 -1.86 20.43
N TYR A 240 2.26 -2.34 19.20
CA TYR A 240 1.92 -3.72 18.83
C TYR A 240 2.93 -4.23 17.79
N PRO A 241 4.23 -4.33 18.15
CA PRO A 241 5.26 -4.80 17.23
C PRO A 241 4.94 -6.22 16.74
N LEU A 242 5.03 -6.45 15.44
CA LEU A 242 4.87 -7.75 14.79
C LEU A 242 6.21 -8.50 14.75
N ASP A 243 6.86 -8.55 15.90
CA ASP A 243 8.18 -9.15 16.09
C ASP A 243 8.10 -10.22 17.19
N PRO A 244 8.43 -11.48 16.88
CA PRO A 244 8.34 -12.59 17.84
C PRO A 244 9.25 -12.41 19.07
N ALA A 245 10.24 -11.51 19.03
CA ALA A 245 11.10 -11.25 20.18
C ALA A 245 10.36 -10.67 21.40
N CYS A 246 9.23 -9.98 21.18
CA CYS A 246 8.40 -9.44 22.28
C CYS A 246 6.89 -9.66 22.10
N ASN A 247 6.45 -10.17 20.95
CA ASN A 247 5.05 -10.47 20.67
C ASN A 247 4.89 -11.91 20.17
N GLU A 248 4.48 -12.82 21.06
CA GLU A 248 4.31 -14.25 20.73
C GLU A 248 3.27 -14.52 19.64
N LYS A 249 2.31 -13.61 19.45
CA LYS A 249 1.30 -13.74 18.38
C LYS A 249 1.81 -13.31 17.02
N ALA A 250 2.96 -12.64 16.95
CA ALA A 250 3.64 -12.32 15.71
C ALA A 250 4.34 -13.57 15.13
N ARG A 251 3.54 -14.59 14.78
CA ARG A 251 4.03 -15.90 14.31
C ARG A 251 4.70 -15.84 12.93
N TYR A 252 4.48 -14.76 12.18
CA TYR A 252 4.97 -14.57 10.81
C TYR A 252 5.35 -13.10 10.57
N GLY A 253 6.45 -12.63 11.16
CA GLY A 253 6.87 -11.24 11.03
C GLY A 253 8.39 -11.09 10.84
N VAL A 254 8.81 -10.55 9.70
CA VAL A 254 10.19 -10.07 9.43
C VAL A 254 10.38 -8.64 9.93
N HIS A 255 9.82 -8.32 11.10
CA HIS A 255 9.92 -7.00 11.73
C HIS A 255 10.93 -7.00 12.87
N PHE A 256 12.12 -7.56 12.67
CA PHE A 256 13.14 -7.79 13.70
C PHE A 256 13.68 -6.54 14.44
N GLN A 257 13.29 -5.34 14.02
CA GLN A 257 13.61 -4.08 14.67
C GLN A 257 12.39 -3.44 15.33
N ALA A 258 11.20 -4.05 15.26
CA ALA A 258 9.98 -3.44 15.77
C ALA A 258 9.93 -3.41 17.31
N CYS A 259 10.38 -4.47 17.98
CA CYS A 259 10.47 -4.47 19.45
C CYS A 259 11.45 -3.39 19.92
N GLU A 260 12.65 -3.33 19.35
CA GLU A 260 13.67 -2.33 19.74
C GLU A 260 13.26 -0.90 19.37
N ALA A 261 12.61 -0.69 18.23
CA ALA A 261 12.04 0.61 17.88
C ALA A 261 10.95 1.05 18.87
N ALA A 262 10.11 0.12 19.34
CA ALA A 262 9.10 0.40 20.35
C ALA A 262 9.73 0.82 21.69
N LYS A 263 10.79 0.13 22.14
CA LYS A 263 11.57 0.52 23.33
C LYS A 263 12.22 1.89 23.16
N ALA A 264 12.85 2.15 22.01
CA ALA A 264 13.49 3.44 21.72
C ALA A 264 12.48 4.59 21.78
N SER A 265 11.32 4.39 21.16
CA SER A 265 10.21 5.34 21.23
C SER A 265 9.67 5.52 22.65
N TYR A 266 9.58 4.45 23.44
CA TYR A 266 9.15 4.52 24.84
C TYR A 266 10.13 5.35 25.66
N CYS A 267 11.44 5.13 25.50
CA CYS A 267 12.47 5.89 26.19
C CYS A 267 12.48 7.37 25.81
N ALA A 268 12.18 7.70 24.54
CA ALA A 268 11.95 9.08 24.13
C ALA A 268 10.69 9.69 24.78
N SER A 269 9.63 8.89 24.97
CA SER A 269 8.42 9.34 25.67
C SER A 269 8.67 9.64 27.14
N MET A 270 9.54 8.87 27.82
CA MET A 270 9.93 9.14 29.22
C MET A 270 10.64 10.49 29.39
N GLN A 271 11.21 11.02 28.31
CA GLN A 271 11.84 12.33 28.26
C GLN A 271 11.00 13.39 27.51
N GLY A 272 9.70 13.13 27.28
CA GLY A 272 8.76 14.10 26.70
C GLY A 272 8.99 14.42 25.22
N ARG A 273 9.63 13.52 24.47
CA ARG A 273 9.90 13.65 23.02
C ARG A 273 9.29 12.51 22.20
N PHE A 274 8.13 12.02 22.59
CA PHE A 274 7.52 10.87 21.92
C PHE A 274 7.22 11.14 20.44
N TRP A 275 6.48 12.21 20.12
CA TRP A 275 5.91 12.36 18.77
C TRP A 275 6.96 12.70 17.71
N ARG A 276 7.94 13.53 18.04
CA ARG A 276 9.07 13.84 17.16
C ARG A 276 9.97 12.63 16.92
N PHE A 277 10.17 11.81 17.94
CA PHE A 277 10.92 10.57 17.80
C PHE A 277 10.14 9.56 16.95
N HIS A 278 8.84 9.40 17.25
CA HIS A 278 7.89 8.57 16.51
C HIS A 278 7.88 8.91 15.01
N ASP A 279 7.72 10.18 14.66
CA ASP A 279 7.65 10.59 13.25
C ASP A 279 8.97 10.31 12.53
N GLN A 280 10.10 10.53 13.22
CA GLN A 280 11.43 10.26 12.68
C GLN A 280 11.77 8.78 12.50
N LEU A 281 11.20 7.89 13.32
CA LEU A 281 11.27 6.44 13.12
C LEU A 281 10.48 6.03 11.87
N PHE A 282 9.26 6.57 11.69
CA PHE A 282 8.45 6.30 10.51
C PHE A 282 9.02 6.93 9.22
N ASP A 283 9.75 8.04 9.33
CA ASP A 283 10.45 8.62 8.19
C ASP A 283 11.59 7.73 7.68
N ARG A 284 12.26 7.02 8.60
CA ARG A 284 13.46 6.23 8.33
C ARG A 284 13.28 4.76 8.67
N GLN A 285 12.10 4.19 8.35
CA GLN A 285 11.78 2.78 8.63
C GLN A 285 12.84 1.79 8.11
N LYS A 286 13.51 2.11 7.00
CA LYS A 286 14.56 1.25 6.40
C LYS A 286 15.88 1.29 7.16
N GLU A 287 16.08 2.29 8.01
CA GLU A 287 17.31 2.51 8.78
C GLU A 287 17.12 2.13 10.25
N LEU A 288 15.97 1.54 10.63
CA LEU A 288 15.71 1.12 12.01
C LEU A 288 16.84 0.25 12.53
N GLY A 289 17.29 0.58 13.75
CA GLY A 289 18.41 -0.06 14.42
C GLY A 289 19.06 0.89 15.40
N GLU A 290 19.91 0.34 16.28
CA GLU A 290 20.55 1.05 17.38
C GLU A 290 21.21 2.38 16.94
N ARG A 291 21.94 2.33 15.82
CA ARG A 291 22.60 3.52 15.26
C ARG A 291 21.62 4.65 14.96
N LEU A 292 20.48 4.33 14.36
CA LEU A 292 19.43 5.33 14.12
C LEU A 292 18.91 5.85 15.45
N TYR A 293 18.50 4.98 16.37
CA TYR A 293 17.88 5.38 17.63
C TYR A 293 18.75 6.34 18.45
N LEU A 294 20.05 6.04 18.56
CA LEU A 294 21.01 6.92 19.25
C LEU A 294 21.15 8.27 18.53
N SER A 295 21.22 8.27 17.19
CA SER A 295 21.29 9.52 16.43
C SER A 295 20.03 10.38 16.57
N LEU A 296 18.85 9.75 16.70
CA LEU A 296 17.59 10.45 16.93
C LEU A 296 17.53 11.03 18.33
N ALA A 297 17.96 10.26 19.32
CA ALA A 297 17.98 10.68 20.71
C ALA A 297 18.88 11.90 20.88
N GLU A 298 20.08 11.89 20.28
CA GLU A 298 20.99 13.03 20.26
C GLU A 298 20.37 14.25 19.58
N LYS A 299 19.81 14.06 18.38
CA LYS A 299 19.17 15.13 17.60
C LYS A 299 18.00 15.81 18.33
N GLU A 300 17.20 15.04 19.07
CA GLU A 300 16.07 15.56 19.86
C GLU A 300 16.47 16.12 21.23
N GLY A 301 17.77 16.12 21.54
CA GLY A 301 18.31 16.64 22.79
C GLY A 301 17.95 15.79 24.00
N LEU A 302 17.82 14.47 23.82
CA LEU A 302 17.61 13.52 24.92
C LEU A 302 18.91 13.32 25.71
N ASP A 303 18.79 13.04 27.00
CA ASP A 303 19.89 12.52 27.80
C ASP A 303 20.21 11.10 27.30
N LEU A 304 21.32 10.97 26.57
CA LEU A 304 21.78 9.72 25.99
C LEU A 304 22.11 8.66 27.04
N SER A 305 22.58 9.05 28.22
CA SER A 305 22.88 8.10 29.29
C SER A 305 21.60 7.54 29.89
N GLN A 306 20.60 8.39 30.13
CA GLN A 306 19.27 7.97 30.56
C GLN A 306 18.57 7.12 29.48
N PHE A 307 18.67 7.52 28.22
CA PHE A 307 18.09 6.81 27.08
C PHE A 307 18.65 5.40 26.95
N LYS A 308 19.99 5.26 26.97
CA LYS A 308 20.66 3.94 26.88
C LYS A 308 20.30 3.03 28.04
N ARG A 309 20.21 3.56 29.27
CA ARG A 309 19.76 2.78 30.43
C ARG A 309 18.32 2.32 30.26
N CYS A 310 17.43 3.23 29.87
CA CYS A 310 16.03 2.92 29.62
C CYS A 310 15.83 1.83 28.55
N MET A 311 16.65 1.81 27.49
CA MET A 311 16.54 0.83 26.40
C MET A 311 16.71 -0.62 26.86
N VAL A 312 17.52 -0.85 27.89
CA VAL A 312 17.82 -2.18 28.42
C VAL A 312 17.05 -2.49 29.71
N ASP A 313 16.16 -1.60 30.12
CA ASP A 313 15.42 -1.70 31.37
C ASP A 313 14.23 -2.66 31.25
N GLU A 314 13.99 -3.47 32.28
CA GLU A 314 12.88 -4.43 32.31
C GLU A 314 11.51 -3.74 32.36
N ASP A 315 11.40 -2.54 32.93
CA ASP A 315 10.16 -1.77 32.95
C ASP A 315 9.80 -1.27 31.54
N THR A 316 10.81 -0.92 30.74
CA THR A 316 10.61 -0.55 29.32
C THR A 316 10.06 -1.73 28.52
N GLN A 317 10.64 -2.92 28.69
CA GLN A 317 10.13 -4.14 28.07
C GLN A 317 8.68 -4.41 28.54
N SER A 318 8.43 -4.31 29.84
CA SER A 318 7.11 -4.55 30.44
C SER A 318 6.06 -3.56 29.94
N ALA A 319 6.42 -2.30 29.72
CA ALA A 319 5.52 -1.30 29.16
C ALA A 319 5.12 -1.61 27.71
N VAL A 320 6.06 -2.06 26.87
CA VAL A 320 5.78 -2.50 25.50
C VAL A 320 4.88 -3.74 25.50
N VAL A 321 5.22 -4.74 26.32
CA VAL A 321 4.42 -5.96 26.48
C VAL A 321 3.02 -5.66 27.02
N GLY A 322 2.88 -4.71 27.93
CA GLY A 322 1.59 -4.29 28.46
C GLY A 322 0.66 -3.73 27.38
N ASP A 323 1.20 -2.99 26.41
CA ASP A 323 0.42 -2.52 25.26
C ASP A 323 0.05 -3.67 24.31
N ILE A 324 0.95 -4.63 24.08
CA ILE A 324 0.66 -5.84 23.29
C ILE A 324 -0.50 -6.61 23.93
N GLN A 325 -0.43 -6.86 25.23
CA GLN A 325 -1.50 -7.54 25.97
C GLN A 325 -2.82 -6.77 25.95
N ALA A 326 -2.79 -5.43 25.97
CA ALA A 326 -3.98 -4.62 25.80
C ALA A 326 -4.59 -4.78 24.40
N GLY A 327 -3.75 -4.80 23.35
CA GLY A 327 -4.18 -5.07 21.98
C GLY A 327 -4.78 -6.46 21.84
N ASP A 328 -4.17 -7.46 22.47
CA ASP A 328 -4.64 -8.84 22.48
C ASP A 328 -6.04 -8.99 23.07
N LYS A 329 -6.31 -8.32 24.19
CA LYS A 329 -7.64 -8.28 24.81
C LYS A 329 -8.69 -7.61 23.93
N LEU A 330 -8.27 -6.68 23.07
CA LEU A 330 -9.13 -6.00 22.11
C LEU A 330 -9.22 -6.71 20.75
N GLY A 331 -8.59 -7.89 20.61
CA GLY A 331 -8.62 -8.67 19.37
C GLY A 331 -7.79 -8.03 18.24
N VAL A 332 -6.72 -7.31 18.57
CA VAL A 332 -5.75 -6.83 17.58
C VAL A 332 -5.02 -8.05 17.00
N ASP A 333 -5.10 -8.18 15.68
CA ASP A 333 -4.52 -9.27 14.88
C ASP A 333 -3.65 -8.75 13.72
N ALA A 334 -3.70 -7.45 13.46
CA ALA A 334 -2.89 -6.76 12.45
C ALA A 334 -2.64 -5.29 12.85
N THR A 335 -1.60 -4.70 12.27
CA THR A 335 -1.26 -3.28 12.46
C THR A 335 -1.24 -2.51 11.13
N PRO A 336 -1.73 -1.24 11.08
CA PRO A 336 -2.30 -0.52 12.21
C PRO A 336 -3.73 -1.00 12.51
N SER A 337 -4.08 -1.08 13.79
CA SER A 337 -5.47 -1.27 14.24
C SER A 337 -5.94 -0.03 14.98
N ILE A 338 -7.05 0.55 14.53
CA ILE A 338 -7.59 1.81 15.05
C ILE A 338 -8.87 1.53 15.84
N PHE A 339 -9.01 2.18 16.98
CA PHE A 339 -10.23 2.17 17.79
C PHE A 339 -10.69 3.60 18.02
N VAL A 340 -11.97 3.86 17.80
CA VAL A 340 -12.60 5.16 18.06
C VAL A 340 -13.65 4.96 19.14
N ASN A 341 -13.48 5.63 20.29
CA ASN A 341 -14.35 5.49 21.46
C ASN A 341 -14.59 4.02 21.85
N GLY A 342 -13.53 3.21 21.82
CA GLY A 342 -13.55 1.80 22.19
C GLY A 342 -14.09 0.84 21.12
N ARG A 343 -14.58 1.35 19.98
CA ARG A 343 -15.03 0.51 18.86
C ARG A 343 -13.93 0.40 17.80
N ARG A 344 -13.68 -0.82 17.31
CA ARG A 344 -12.72 -1.04 16.22
C ARG A 344 -13.19 -0.31 14.96
N TYR A 345 -12.30 0.42 14.33
CA TYR A 345 -12.53 1.08 13.06
C TYR A 345 -12.12 0.13 11.92
N SER A 346 -13.08 -0.28 11.10
CA SER A 346 -12.87 -1.19 9.96
C SER A 346 -12.84 -0.50 8.60
N GLY A 347 -12.94 0.83 8.57
CA GLY A 347 -12.99 1.59 7.32
C GLY A 347 -11.63 1.74 6.64
N PRO A 348 -11.59 2.30 5.41
CA PRO A 348 -10.33 2.55 4.71
C PRO A 348 -9.41 3.50 5.51
N LEU A 349 -8.12 3.18 5.57
CA LEU A 349 -7.10 4.01 6.24
C LEU A 349 -6.85 5.31 5.47
N ARG A 350 -7.77 6.26 5.58
CA ARG A 350 -7.78 7.55 4.87
C ARG A 350 -8.36 8.65 5.73
N PHE A 351 -7.84 9.85 5.53
CA PHE A 351 -8.37 11.05 6.16
C PHE A 351 -9.87 11.21 5.91
N SER A 352 -10.34 11.07 4.67
CA SER A 352 -11.76 11.25 4.31
C SER A 352 -12.70 10.28 5.03
N SER A 353 -12.27 9.04 5.24
CA SER A 353 -13.09 8.01 5.90
C SER A 353 -13.11 8.21 7.42
N LEU A 354 -11.98 8.52 8.04
CA LEU A 354 -11.90 8.83 9.48
C LEU A 354 -12.59 10.14 9.83
N LYS A 355 -12.51 11.15 8.95
CA LYS A 355 -13.25 12.41 9.05
C LYS A 355 -14.75 12.16 9.27
N LYS A 356 -15.38 11.33 8.43
CA LYS A 356 -16.81 11.00 8.56
C LYS A 356 -17.15 10.37 9.91
N VAL A 357 -16.26 9.54 10.44
CA VAL A 357 -16.45 8.92 11.77
C VAL A 357 -16.34 9.98 12.87
N ILE A 358 -15.33 10.84 12.83
CA ILE A 358 -15.16 11.90 13.83
C ILE A 358 -16.36 12.86 13.83
N GLU A 359 -16.82 13.26 12.65
CA GLU A 359 -17.97 14.16 12.47
C GLU A 359 -19.29 13.53 12.92
N SER A 360 -19.38 12.20 13.00
CA SER A 360 -20.59 11.53 13.52
C SER A 360 -20.78 11.63 15.04
N PHE A 361 -19.78 12.13 15.77
CA PHE A 361 -19.83 12.37 17.21
C PHE A 361 -20.03 13.86 17.56
N GLU A 362 -20.32 14.70 16.56
CA GLU A 362 -20.81 16.08 16.74
C GLU A 362 -22.28 16.05 17.17
#